data_AF-A0A2P4UFF6-F1
#
_entry.id   AF-A0A2P4UFF6-F1
#
_cell.length_a   1.000
_cell.length_b   1.000
_cell.length_c   1.000
_cell.angle_alpha   90.00
_cell.angle_beta   90.00
_cell.angle_gamma   90.00
#
_symmetry.space_group_name_H-M   'P 1'
#
loop_
_entity.id
_entity.type
_entity.pdbx_description
1 polymer ?
#
loop_
_entity_poly.entity_id
_entity_poly.type
_entity_poly.pdbx_seq_one_letter_code
_entity_poly.pdbx_strand_id
1 'polypeptide(L)'
;MTTKNDTVPTRSVLAQLRALAREPITGLDDLRRVARAQAATLFTTLAAPLHDLPERLPALIPSIRIEYVPDVPLPSLSFWAQRHWHIHIRDSDPPQLQIVALLRELKRIIDWPLRTRQGGITSRQWEGLAAQFGRDVIAATTAHNQKGETP
;
A
#
# COMPACT_ATOMS: atom_id res chain seq x y z
N MET A 1 36.59 -13.85 22.88
CA MET A 1 35.46 -14.45 22.14
C MET A 1 34.27 -13.52 22.32
N THR A 2 33.92 -12.74 21.31
CA THR A 2 32.78 -11.82 21.35
C THR A 2 31.86 -12.20 20.21
N THR A 3 30.68 -12.71 20.57
CA THR A 3 29.60 -13.09 19.66
C THR A 3 29.08 -11.84 18.93
N LYS A 4 29.28 -11.78 17.61
CA LYS A 4 28.53 -10.87 16.73
C LYS A 4 27.07 -11.33 16.78
N ASN A 5 26.21 -10.50 17.38
CA ASN A 5 24.77 -10.60 17.14
C ASN A 5 24.54 -10.25 15.67
N ASP A 6 24.39 -11.28 14.84
CA ASP A 6 23.84 -11.14 13.49
C ASP A 6 22.35 -10.78 13.63
N THR A 7 22.06 -9.48 13.78
CA THR A 7 20.72 -8.95 13.57
C THR A 7 20.39 -9.15 12.10
N VAL A 8 19.63 -10.19 11.79
CA VAL A 8 18.97 -10.35 10.48
C VAL A 8 18.26 -9.02 10.18
N PRO A 9 18.59 -8.31 9.10
CA PRO A 9 17.99 -7.01 8.84
C PRO A 9 16.48 -7.19 8.72
N THR A 10 15.73 -6.53 9.61
CA THR A 10 14.27 -6.50 9.58
C THR A 10 13.85 -6.06 8.18
N ARG A 11 13.25 -6.98 7.44
CA ARG A 11 12.84 -6.75 6.06
C ARG A 11 11.90 -5.55 6.00
N SER A 12 12.15 -4.59 5.12
CA SER A 12 11.30 -3.39 5.00
C SER A 12 9.84 -3.77 4.73
N VAL A 13 8.89 -2.98 5.22
CA VAL A 13 7.45 -3.24 5.07
C VAL A 13 7.06 -3.44 3.60
N LEU A 14 7.61 -2.62 2.69
CA LEU A 14 7.41 -2.80 1.25
C LEU A 14 7.93 -4.16 0.74
N ALA A 15 9.08 -4.62 1.24
CA ALA A 15 9.61 -5.92 0.87
C ALA A 15 8.82 -7.09 1.47
N GLN A 16 8.17 -6.91 2.63
CA GLN A 16 7.23 -7.88 3.20
C GLN A 16 5.95 -7.95 2.36
N LEU A 17 5.34 -6.80 2.02
CA LEU A 17 4.14 -6.73 1.18
C LEU A 17 4.37 -7.35 -0.21
N ARG A 18 5.55 -7.12 -0.80
CA ARG A 18 5.95 -7.76 -2.07
C ARG A 18 6.21 -9.25 -1.95
N ALA A 19 6.60 -9.73 -0.77
CA ALA A 19 6.85 -11.16 -0.55
C ALA A 19 5.58 -12.01 -0.67
N LEU A 20 4.41 -11.42 -0.39
CA LEU A 20 3.11 -12.10 -0.47
C LEU A 20 2.73 -12.50 -1.90
N ALA A 21 3.38 -11.93 -2.92
CA ALA A 21 3.19 -12.27 -4.32
C ALA A 21 4.30 -13.19 -4.88
N ARG A 22 5.04 -13.91 -4.03
CA ARG A 22 6.17 -14.74 -4.47
C ARG A 22 5.76 -16.02 -5.19
N GLU A 23 4.67 -16.63 -4.76
CA GLU A 23 4.14 -17.86 -5.37
C GLU A 23 3.70 -17.61 -6.83
N PRO A 24 3.72 -18.65 -7.68
CA PRO A 24 3.19 -18.55 -9.04
C PRO A 24 1.74 -18.05 -9.04
N ILE A 25 1.49 -16.97 -9.77
CA ILE A 25 0.16 -16.40 -9.94
C ILE A 25 -0.44 -17.01 -11.21
N THR A 26 -1.47 -17.82 -11.05
CA THR A 26 -2.13 -18.53 -12.16
C THR A 26 -3.30 -17.74 -12.75
N GLY A 27 -3.82 -16.75 -12.02
CA GLY A 27 -4.92 -15.93 -12.51
C GLY A 27 -5.33 -14.79 -11.57
N LEU A 28 -6.43 -14.14 -11.92
CA LEU A 28 -6.93 -12.97 -11.21
C LEU A 28 -7.35 -13.28 -9.76
N ASP A 29 -7.87 -14.48 -9.49
CA ASP A 29 -8.29 -14.85 -8.15
C ASP A 29 -7.11 -14.99 -7.17
N ASP A 30 -5.96 -15.45 -7.65
CA ASP A 30 -4.73 -15.45 -6.87
C ASP A 30 -4.30 -14.02 -6.52
N LEU A 31 -4.38 -13.11 -7.50
CA LEU A 31 -4.10 -11.69 -7.28
C LEU A 31 -5.05 -11.05 -6.28
N ARG A 32 -6.34 -11.43 -6.29
CA ARG A 32 -7.31 -10.98 -5.29
C ARG A 32 -6.97 -11.48 -3.89
N ARG A 33 -6.53 -12.73 -3.75
CA ARG A 33 -6.06 -13.28 -2.46
C ARG A 33 -4.81 -12.55 -1.97
N VAL A 34 -3.84 -12.31 -2.85
CA VAL A 34 -2.63 -11.54 -2.55
C VAL A 34 -2.98 -10.12 -2.11
N ALA A 35 -3.90 -9.44 -2.81
CA ALA A 35 -4.33 -8.09 -2.45
C ALA A 35 -4.94 -8.03 -1.04
N ARG A 36 -5.77 -9.01 -0.65
CA ARG A 36 -6.33 -9.12 0.71
C ARG A 36 -5.24 -9.32 1.76
N ALA A 37 -4.30 -10.24 1.50
CA ALA A 37 -3.20 -10.52 2.41
C ALA A 37 -2.30 -9.29 2.61
N GLN A 38 -2.03 -8.55 1.54
CA GLN A 38 -1.28 -7.29 1.58
C GLN A 38 -2.04 -6.23 2.39
N ALA A 39 -3.35 -6.09 2.19
CA ALA A 39 -4.18 -5.14 2.93
C ALA A 39 -4.15 -5.44 4.44
N ALA A 40 -4.33 -6.71 4.81
CA ALA A 40 -4.25 -7.17 6.20
C ALA A 40 -2.87 -6.89 6.81
N THR A 41 -1.79 -7.19 6.08
CA THR A 41 -0.42 -6.96 6.53
C THR A 41 -0.10 -5.48 6.70
N LEU A 42 -0.56 -4.63 5.77
CA LEU A 42 -0.38 -3.18 5.90
C LEU A 42 -1.13 -2.66 7.13
N PHE A 43 -2.39 -3.08 7.33
CA PHE A 43 -3.20 -2.66 8.47
C PHE A 43 -2.54 -3.04 9.81
N THR A 44 -2.09 -4.30 9.96
CA THR A 44 -1.41 -4.74 11.19
C THR A 44 -0.10 -4.00 11.44
N THR A 45 0.61 -3.63 10.38
CA THR A 45 1.89 -2.89 10.48
C THR A 45 1.69 -1.41 10.80
N LEU A 46 0.61 -0.80 10.29
CA LEU A 46 0.28 0.60 10.58
C LEU A 46 -0.10 0.81 12.04
N ALA A 47 -0.92 -0.10 12.58
CA ALA A 47 -1.47 -0.05 13.94
C ALA A 47 -1.92 1.38 14.35
N ALA A 48 -2.59 2.08 13.43
CA ALA A 48 -2.98 3.47 13.57
C ALA A 48 -4.26 3.80 12.78
N PRO A 49 -4.95 4.88 13.16
CA PRO A 49 -6.06 5.42 12.38
C PRO A 49 -5.67 5.75 10.93
N LEU A 50 -6.64 5.65 10.02
CA LEU A 50 -6.43 5.94 8.59
C LEU A 50 -6.03 7.39 8.31
N HIS A 51 -6.45 8.35 9.13
CA HIS A 51 -6.11 9.75 8.91
C HIS A 51 -4.62 10.03 9.13
N ASP A 52 -3.92 9.19 9.90
CA ASP A 52 -2.48 9.27 10.13
C ASP A 52 -1.66 8.59 9.01
N LEU A 53 -2.32 7.92 8.05
CA LEU A 53 -1.66 7.17 7.00
C LEU A 53 -0.64 8.00 6.20
N PRO A 54 -0.92 9.25 5.79
CA PRO A 54 0.04 10.06 5.03
C PRO A 54 1.34 10.33 5.79
N GLU A 55 1.28 10.50 7.11
CA GLU A 55 2.46 10.73 7.94
C GLU A 55 3.20 9.43 8.26
N ARG A 56 2.46 8.35 8.53
CA ARG A 56 3.04 7.06 8.92
C ARG A 56 3.64 6.28 7.77
N LEU A 57 3.09 6.40 6.56
CA LEU A 57 3.53 5.58 5.44
C LEU A 57 4.99 5.84 5.04
N PRO A 58 5.50 7.09 4.97
CA PRO A 58 6.92 7.36 4.75
C PRO A 58 7.82 6.85 5.88
N ALA A 59 7.34 6.86 7.13
CA ALA A 59 8.10 6.30 8.26
C ALA A 59 8.22 4.77 8.17
N LEU A 60 7.15 4.08 7.76
CA LEU A 60 7.12 2.62 7.58
C LEU A 60 7.82 2.15 6.30
N ILE A 61 7.75 2.97 5.25
CA ILE A 61 8.36 2.70 3.95
C ILE A 61 9.22 3.92 3.57
N PRO A 62 10.48 4.00 4.06
CA PRO A 62 11.35 5.15 3.84
C PRO A 62 11.66 5.45 2.37
N SER A 63 11.39 4.52 1.47
CA SER A 63 11.49 4.72 0.02
C SER A 63 10.28 5.41 -0.61
N ILE A 64 9.25 5.79 0.17
CA ILE A 64 8.05 6.50 -0.31
C ILE A 64 8.10 7.97 0.15
N ARG A 65 7.69 8.87 -0.74
CA ARG A 65 7.40 10.28 -0.49
C ARG A 65 5.97 10.56 -0.93
N ILE A 66 5.26 11.37 -0.15
CA ILE A 66 3.87 11.74 -0.40
C ILE A 66 3.82 13.26 -0.46
N GLU A 67 3.25 13.79 -1.53
CA GLU A 67 3.10 15.21 -1.74
C GLU A 67 1.64 15.52 -2.09
N TYR A 68 1.09 16.55 -1.44
CA TYR A 68 -0.21 17.09 -1.76
C TYR A 68 -0.01 18.24 -2.73
N VAL A 69 -0.51 18.09 -3.94
CA VAL A 69 -0.24 19.02 -5.05
C VAL A 69 -1.53 19.72 -5.43
N PRO A 70 -1.57 21.07 -5.42
CA PRO A 70 -2.71 21.82 -5.92
C PRO A 70 -2.81 21.68 -7.45
N ASP A 71 -4.03 21.82 -7.98
CA ASP A 71 -4.28 22.00 -9.43
C ASP A 71 -3.78 20.90 -10.38
N VAL A 72 -3.66 19.65 -9.89
CA VAL A 72 -3.34 18.50 -10.76
C VAL A 72 -4.58 17.93 -11.46
N PRO A 73 -4.51 17.60 -12.76
CA PRO A 73 -5.68 17.09 -13.52
C PRO A 73 -6.08 15.68 -13.13
N LEU A 74 -5.21 14.93 -12.45
CA LEU A 74 -5.48 13.60 -11.92
C LEU A 74 -5.68 13.64 -10.41
N PRO A 75 -6.58 12.82 -9.83
CA PRO A 75 -6.75 12.73 -8.38
C PRO A 75 -5.47 12.28 -7.66
N SER A 76 -4.67 11.43 -8.32
CA SER A 76 -3.37 10.99 -7.82
C SER A 76 -2.54 10.34 -8.92
N LEU A 77 -1.23 10.24 -8.69
CA LEU A 77 -0.29 9.51 -9.52
C LEU A 77 0.92 9.06 -8.69
N SER A 78 1.62 8.03 -9.16
CA SER A 78 2.86 7.55 -8.56
C SER A 78 3.96 7.33 -9.60
N PHE A 79 5.20 7.65 -9.24
CA PHE A 79 6.36 7.51 -10.11
C PHE A 79 7.66 7.28 -9.33
N TRP A 80 8.66 6.72 -9.99
CA TRP A 80 9.99 6.51 -9.41
C TRP A 80 10.93 7.64 -9.83
N ALA A 81 11.47 8.37 -8.86
CA ALA A 81 12.46 9.42 -9.10
C ALA A 81 13.40 9.56 -7.92
N GLN A 82 14.68 9.90 -8.17
CA GLN A 82 15.66 10.15 -7.11
C GLN A 82 15.75 9.03 -6.06
N ARG A 83 15.65 7.76 -6.49
CA ARG A 83 15.69 6.56 -5.64
C ARG A 83 14.51 6.41 -4.67
N HIS A 84 13.41 7.13 -4.90
CA HIS A 84 12.19 7.06 -4.13
C HIS A 84 10.97 6.89 -5.04
N TRP A 85 9.95 6.24 -4.49
CA TRP A 85 8.59 6.32 -5.03
C TRP A 85 7.97 7.61 -4.53
N HIS A 86 7.47 8.42 -5.45
CA HIS A 86 6.70 9.61 -5.16
C HIS A 86 5.24 9.29 -5.41
N ILE A 87 4.38 9.71 -4.50
CA ILE A 87 2.93 9.67 -4.62
C ILE A 87 2.45 11.11 -4.54
N HIS A 88 1.87 11.61 -5.63
CA HIS A 88 1.20 12.90 -5.62
C HIS A 88 -0.29 12.68 -5.44
N ILE A 89 -0.89 13.38 -4.50
CA ILE A 89 -2.33 13.39 -4.22
C ILE A 89 -2.84 14.79 -4.50
N ARG A 90 -4.01 14.92 -5.13
CA ARG A 90 -4.64 16.22 -5.33
C ARG A 90 -5.05 16.81 -3.99
N ASP A 91 -4.54 17.99 -3.68
CA ASP A 91 -4.79 18.65 -2.39
C ASP A 91 -6.25 19.10 -2.23
N SER A 92 -6.91 19.50 -3.33
CA SER A 92 -8.30 19.95 -3.30
C SER A 92 -9.35 18.85 -3.09
N ASP A 93 -8.95 17.57 -3.12
CA ASP A 93 -9.89 16.47 -2.89
C ASP A 93 -10.22 16.34 -1.38
N PRO A 94 -11.44 15.96 -0.98
CA PRO A 94 -11.78 15.69 0.42
C PRO A 94 -10.84 14.66 1.07
N PRO A 95 -10.53 14.75 2.38
CA PRO A 95 -9.57 13.86 3.05
C PRO A 95 -9.83 12.36 2.84
N GLN A 96 -11.10 11.94 2.83
CA GLN A 96 -11.45 10.53 2.59
C GLN A 96 -11.09 10.09 1.17
N LEU A 97 -11.27 10.96 0.17
CA LEU A 97 -10.87 10.67 -1.21
C LEU A 97 -9.35 10.67 -1.37
N GLN A 98 -8.64 11.55 -0.65
CA GLN A 98 -7.17 11.55 -0.60
C GLN A 98 -6.62 10.22 -0.04
N ILE A 99 -7.21 9.69 1.04
CA ILE A 99 -6.81 8.39 1.61
C ILE A 99 -7.06 7.25 0.61
N VAL A 100 -8.22 7.25 -0.06
CA VAL A 100 -8.53 6.25 -1.09
C VAL A 100 -7.53 6.33 -2.25
N ALA A 101 -7.16 7.53 -2.67
CA ALA A 101 -6.16 7.77 -3.70
C ALA A 101 -4.77 7.27 -3.27
N LEU A 102 -4.34 7.61 -2.05
CA LEU A 102 -3.08 7.15 -1.47
C LEU A 102 -2.97 5.62 -1.42
N LEU A 103 -4.00 4.93 -0.93
CA LEU A 103 -4.02 3.47 -0.87
C LEU A 103 -3.97 2.83 -2.27
N ARG A 104 -4.62 3.46 -3.26
CA ARG A 104 -4.59 2.99 -4.65
C ARG A 104 -3.19 3.10 -5.24
N GLU A 105 -2.52 4.25 -5.10
CA GLU A 105 -1.16 4.45 -5.58
C GLU A 105 -0.16 3.55 -4.84
N LEU A 106 -0.33 3.37 -3.53
CA LEU A 106 0.48 2.43 -2.74
C LEU A 106 0.35 1.00 -3.30
N LYS A 107 -0.85 0.53 -3.65
CA LYS A 107 -1.02 -0.80 -4.24
C LYS A 107 -0.30 -0.92 -5.58
N ARG A 108 -0.34 0.12 -6.43
CA ARG A 108 0.41 0.14 -7.70
C ARG A 108 1.92 0.01 -7.46
N ILE A 109 2.45 0.71 -6.46
CA ILE A 109 3.87 0.62 -6.08
C ILE A 109 4.23 -0.78 -5.55
N ILE A 110 3.38 -1.37 -4.70
CA ILE A 110 3.57 -2.72 -4.19
C ILE A 110 3.61 -3.73 -5.35
N ASP A 111 2.65 -3.64 -6.28
CA ASP A 111 2.49 -4.55 -7.40
C ASP A 111 3.44 -4.30 -8.57
N TRP A 112 4.22 -3.21 -8.57
CA TRP A 112 5.08 -2.85 -9.69
C TRP A 112 5.92 -4.02 -10.23
N PRO A 113 6.65 -4.81 -9.40
CA PRO A 113 7.42 -5.96 -9.91
C PRO A 113 6.56 -7.10 -10.45
N LEU A 114 5.31 -7.22 -9.97
CA LEU A 114 4.37 -8.23 -10.43
C LEU A 114 3.75 -7.85 -11.77
N ARG A 115 3.38 -6.58 -11.93
CA ARG A 115 2.86 -6.01 -13.19
C ARG A 115 3.85 -6.18 -14.35
N THR A 116 5.15 -6.09 -14.09
CA THR A 116 6.18 -6.23 -15.15
C THR A 116 6.41 -7.67 -15.59
N ARG A 117 6.01 -8.68 -14.79
CA ARG A 117 6.24 -10.11 -15.11
C ARG A 117 4.96 -10.88 -15.45
N GLN A 118 3.80 -10.40 -15.01
CA GLN A 118 2.52 -11.09 -15.21
C GLN A 118 1.85 -10.60 -16.49
N GLY A 119 1.87 -11.44 -17.54
CA GLY A 119 1.07 -11.23 -18.75
C GLY A 119 -0.42 -11.54 -18.53
N GLY A 120 -1.26 -11.12 -19.47
CA GLY A 120 -2.69 -11.50 -19.52
C GLY A 120 -3.61 -10.80 -18.52
N ILE A 121 -3.09 -9.91 -17.66
CA ILE A 121 -3.89 -9.09 -16.76
C ILE A 121 -3.99 -7.67 -17.32
N THR A 122 -5.21 -7.22 -17.59
CA THR A 122 -5.51 -5.90 -18.16
C THR A 122 -5.28 -4.78 -17.15
N SER A 123 -5.05 -3.55 -17.64
CA SER A 123 -4.97 -2.36 -16.77
C SER A 123 -6.22 -2.21 -15.89
N ARG A 124 -7.42 -2.47 -16.43
CA ARG A 124 -8.68 -2.42 -15.65
C ARG A 124 -8.68 -3.42 -14.49
N GLN A 125 -8.18 -4.63 -14.69
CA GLN A 125 -8.10 -5.63 -13.63
C GLN A 125 -7.11 -5.19 -12.55
N TRP A 126 -5.96 -4.63 -12.94
CA TRP A 126 -5.01 -4.09 -11.98
C TRP A 126 -5.56 -2.91 -11.18
N GLU A 127 -6.32 -2.02 -11.81
CA GLU A 127 -7.03 -0.95 -11.11
C GLU A 127 -8.11 -1.49 -10.16
N GLY A 128 -8.79 -2.57 -10.55
CA GLY A 128 -9.72 -3.28 -9.68
C GLY A 128 -9.05 -3.86 -8.42
N LEU A 129 -7.84 -4.40 -8.55
CA LEU A 129 -7.04 -4.88 -7.42
C LEU A 129 -6.60 -3.75 -6.50
N ALA A 130 -6.21 -2.60 -7.06
CA ALA A 130 -5.86 -1.41 -6.29
C ALA A 130 -7.07 -0.85 -5.50
N ALA A 131 -8.23 -0.80 -6.14
CA ALA A 131 -9.47 -0.41 -5.48
C ALA A 131 -9.90 -1.40 -4.38
N GLN A 132 -9.77 -2.71 -4.64
CA GLN A 132 -10.06 -3.74 -3.64
C GLN A 132 -9.15 -3.61 -2.42
N PHE A 133 -7.84 -3.50 -2.63
CA PHE A 133 -6.87 -3.32 -1.56
C PHE A 133 -7.23 -2.13 -0.66
N GLY A 134 -7.54 -0.97 -1.24
CA GLY A 134 -7.94 0.20 -0.46
C GLY A 134 -9.21 -0.04 0.37
N ARG A 135 -10.24 -0.68 -0.20
CA ARG A 135 -11.45 -1.05 0.54
C ARG A 135 -11.15 -2.01 1.70
N ASP A 136 -10.32 -3.01 1.47
CA ASP A 136 -9.98 -4.01 2.49
C ASP A 136 -9.21 -3.36 3.67
N VAL A 137 -8.29 -2.43 3.41
CA VAL A 137 -7.59 -1.65 4.47
C VAL A 137 -8.56 -0.76 5.26
N ILE A 138 -9.45 -0.07 4.55
CA ILE A 138 -10.44 0.82 5.18
C ILE A 138 -11.39 0.02 6.08
N ALA A 139 -11.93 -1.09 5.55
CA ALA A 139 -12.85 -1.96 6.28
C ALA A 139 -12.20 -2.56 7.54
N ALA A 140 -10.93 -2.99 7.45
CA ALA A 140 -10.20 -3.50 8.60
C ALA A 140 -10.05 -2.45 9.70
N THR A 141 -9.82 -1.19 9.33
CA THR A 141 -9.67 -0.09 10.30
C THR A 141 -10.99 0.26 10.97
N THR A 142 -12.08 0.34 10.20
CA THR A 142 -13.42 0.58 10.76
C THR A 142 -13.84 -0.52 11.73
N ALA A 143 -13.60 -1.79 11.37
CA ALA A 143 -13.91 -2.92 12.24
C ALA A 143 -13.06 -2.96 13.51
N HIS A 144 -11.82 -2.47 13.46
CA HIS A 144 -10.96 -2.36 14.64
C HIS A 144 -11.47 -1.28 15.61
N ASN A 145 -11.84 -0.10 15.09
CA ASN A 145 -12.39 0.98 15.90
C ASN A 145 -13.69 0.57 16.61
N GLN A 146 -14.56 -0.18 15.93
CA GLN A 146 -15.81 -0.70 16.52
C GLN A 146 -15.59 -1.75 17.63
N LYS A 147 -14.42 -2.41 17.68
CA LYS A 147 -14.09 -3.39 18.72
C LYS A 147 -13.36 -2.77 19.92
N GLY A 148 -12.82 -1.56 19.77
CA GLY A 148 -12.13 -0.82 20.83
C GLY A 148 -13.07 -0.03 21.76
N GLU A 149 -14.35 0.11 21.42
CA GLU A 149 -15.38 0.71 22.25
C GLU A 149 -16.09 -0.38 23.08
N THR A 150 -15.46 -0.82 24.16
CA THR A 150 -16.19 -1.45 25.27
C THR A 150 -15.95 -0.57 26.51
N PRO A 151 -17.00 0.00 27.14
CA PRO A 151 -16.86 0.79 28.36
C PRO A 151 -16.36 -0.03 29.53
#